data_AF-A0A821IEK5-F1
#
_entry.id   AF-A0A821IEK5-F1
#
_cell.length_a   1.000
_cell.length_b   1.000
_cell.length_c   1.000
_cell.angle_alpha   90.00
_cell.angle_beta   90.00
_cell.angle_gamma   90.00
#
_symmetry.space_group_name_H-M   'P 1'
#
loop_
_entity.id
_entity.type
_entity.pdbx_description
1 polymer ?
#
loop_
_entity_poly.entity_id
_entity_poly.type
_entity_poly.pdbx_seq_one_letter_code
_entity_poly.pdbx_strand_id
1 'polypeptide(L)'
;FFHVAFHDSFHKIEIPGQIFNGIQTKLIILLPHCSSDLVHIYANIKEYLHAPVLSAYIGVCIPNISMDIHINLIESLKLLNDLYSKDNSHELNQEIHLASAHCLGHFILDMKTDKLKRSTTSSNCFHSIDISPTAPWVLFVNRPFLFLIAHGDDYLLIGHMLGPKISQDKKS
;
A
#
# COMPACT_ATOMS: atom_id res chain seq x y z
N PHE A 1 -12.50 1.55 12.55
CA PHE A 1 -11.32 1.15 13.32
C PHE A 1 -10.20 0.87 12.35
N PHE A 2 -8.98 1.28 12.65
CA PHE A 2 -7.79 0.97 11.87
C PHE A 2 -6.89 0.04 12.69
N HIS A 3 -6.16 -0.85 12.03
CA HIS A 3 -5.13 -1.65 12.69
C HIS A 3 -3.77 -1.03 12.40
N VAL A 4 -2.99 -0.78 13.45
CA VAL A 4 -1.74 -0.02 13.34
C VAL A 4 -0.64 -0.77 14.07
N ALA A 5 0.53 -0.85 13.44
CA ALA A 5 1.76 -1.22 14.10
C ALA A 5 2.77 -0.08 14.02
N PHE A 6 3.50 0.12 15.10
CA PHE A 6 4.60 1.07 15.17
C PHE A 6 5.90 0.26 15.11
N HIS A 7 6.68 0.48 14.06
CA HIS A 7 8.02 -0.05 13.89
C HIS A 7 9.04 1.08 14.07
N ASP A 8 10.27 0.73 14.40
CA ASP A 8 11.36 1.70 14.63
C ASP A 8 11.69 2.57 13.41
N SER A 9 11.19 2.21 12.23
CA SER A 9 11.51 2.89 10.96
C SER A 9 10.28 3.27 10.14
N PHE A 10 9.09 2.82 10.54
CA PHE A 10 7.84 3.11 9.82
C PHE A 10 6.61 2.87 10.68
N HIS A 11 5.48 3.41 10.24
CA HIS A 11 4.16 3.04 10.73
C HIS A 11 3.47 2.17 9.70
N LYS A 12 2.92 1.03 10.14
CA LYS A 12 2.07 0.17 9.33
C LYS A 12 0.62 0.47 9.65
N ILE A 13 -0.18 0.72 8.62
CA ILE A 13 -1.61 0.98 8.73
C ILE A 13 -2.31 -0.06 7.87
N GLU A 14 -3.19 -0.85 8.46
CA GLU A 14 -4.08 -1.74 7.72
C GLU A 14 -5.51 -1.21 7.74
N ILE A 15 -6.06 -1.07 6.54
CA ILE A 15 -7.40 -0.58 6.28
C ILE A 15 -8.17 -1.73 5.64
N PRO A 16 -9.19 -2.29 6.31
CA PRO A 16 -10.00 -3.34 5.71
C PRO A 16 -10.71 -2.78 4.48
N GLY A 17 -10.56 -3.49 3.36
CA GLY A 17 -11.25 -3.19 2.11
C GLY A 17 -12.65 -3.82 2.08
N GLN A 18 -13.30 -3.70 0.93
CA GLN A 18 -14.56 -4.40 0.67
C GLN A 18 -14.31 -5.84 0.24
N ILE A 19 -15.33 -6.68 0.43
CA ILE A 19 -15.35 -8.06 -0.06
C ILE A 19 -15.92 -8.03 -1.48
N PHE A 20 -15.15 -8.48 -2.47
CA PHE A 20 -15.60 -8.65 -3.84
C PHE A 20 -15.46 -10.12 -4.24
N ASN A 21 -16.55 -10.77 -4.64
CA ASN A 21 -16.57 -12.19 -5.03
C ASN A 21 -15.91 -13.13 -4.01
N GLY A 22 -16.09 -12.86 -2.71
CA GLY A 22 -15.47 -13.65 -1.62
C GLY A 22 -14.02 -13.27 -1.30
N ILE A 23 -13.39 -12.41 -2.10
CA ILE A 23 -12.05 -11.88 -1.86
C ILE A 23 -12.17 -10.70 -0.89
N GLN A 24 -11.80 -10.95 0.37
CA GLN A 24 -11.64 -9.87 1.35
C GLN A 24 -10.29 -9.20 1.14
N THR A 25 -10.31 -7.96 0.66
CA THR A 25 -9.09 -7.18 0.44
C THR A 25 -8.75 -6.34 1.67
N LYS A 26 -7.47 -6.02 1.83
CA LYS A 26 -6.99 -4.98 2.74
C LYS A 26 -6.02 -4.05 2.01
N LEU A 27 -6.13 -2.76 2.30
CA LEU A 27 -5.13 -1.77 1.93
C LEU A 27 -4.14 -1.65 3.09
N ILE A 28 -2.87 -1.89 2.80
CA ILE A 28 -1.78 -1.74 3.75
C ILE A 28 -0.95 -0.53 3.32
N ILE A 29 -0.70 0.39 4.24
CA ILE A 29 0.21 1.52 4.03
C ILE A 29 1.39 1.34 4.98
N LEU A 30 2.59 1.26 4.42
CA LEU A 30 3.83 1.38 5.19
C LEU A 30 4.32 2.82 5.00
N LEU A 31 4.29 3.57 6.10
CA LEU A 31 4.68 4.97 6.15
C LEU A 31 6.04 5.09 6.86
N PRO A 32 7.16 5.15 6.11
CA PRO A 32 8.49 5.36 6.67
C PRO A 32 8.54 6.55 7.62
N HIS A 33 9.42 6.54 8.62
CA HIS A 33 9.74 7.76 9.38
C HIS A 33 10.58 8.71 8.53
N CYS A 34 11.55 8.16 7.79
CA CYS A 34 12.39 8.89 6.84
C CYS A 34 12.23 8.34 5.42
N SER A 35 12.32 9.19 4.40
CA SER A 35 12.20 8.76 2.99
C SER A 35 13.30 7.80 2.54
N SER A 36 14.49 7.90 3.16
CA SER A 36 15.61 6.97 2.97
C SER A 36 15.25 5.52 3.28
N ASP A 37 14.28 5.30 4.17
CA ASP A 37 13.96 3.97 4.67
C ASP A 37 13.09 3.20 3.69
N LEU A 38 12.55 3.84 2.64
CA LEU A 38 11.71 3.18 1.63
C LEU A 38 12.41 2.00 0.96
N VAL A 39 13.70 2.14 0.63
CA VAL A 39 14.47 1.06 -0.01
C VAL A 39 14.61 -0.12 0.94
N HIS A 40 14.90 0.15 2.22
CA HIS A 40 15.03 -0.87 3.25
C HIS A 40 13.68 -1.56 3.53
N ILE A 41 12.59 -0.78 3.58
CA ILE A 41 11.23 -1.29 3.73
C ILE A 41 10.84 -2.18 2.55
N TYR A 42 11.19 -1.79 1.33
CA TYR A 42 10.92 -2.58 0.13
C TYR A 42 11.67 -3.91 0.15
N ALA A 43 12.94 -3.91 0.59
CA ALA A 43 13.76 -5.12 0.68
C ALA A 43 13.22 -6.13 1.72
N ASN A 44 12.65 -5.65 2.82
CA ASN A 44 12.16 -6.48 3.94
C ASN A 44 10.61 -6.57 4.01
N ILE A 45 9.93 -6.24 2.90
CA ILE A 45 8.48 -6.08 2.87
C ILE A 45 7.72 -7.32 3.38
N LYS A 46 8.20 -8.53 3.04
CA LYS A 46 7.56 -9.79 3.45
C LYS A 46 7.54 -9.94 4.98
N GLU A 47 8.65 -9.62 5.65
CA GLU A 47 8.75 -9.68 7.10
C GLU A 47 7.81 -8.67 7.77
N TYR A 48 7.83 -7.43 7.30
CA TYR A 48 7.04 -6.33 7.87
C TYR A 48 5.53 -6.51 7.70
N LEU A 49 5.09 -7.29 6.72
CA LEU A 49 3.69 -7.61 6.54
C LEU A 49 3.17 -8.57 7.60
N HIS A 50 3.99 -9.50 8.07
CA HIS A 50 3.63 -10.40 9.16
C HIS A 50 3.83 -9.76 10.55
N ALA A 51 4.38 -8.54 10.61
CA ALA A 51 4.49 -7.81 11.86
C ALA A 51 3.09 -7.62 12.50
N PRO A 52 2.93 -7.98 13.79
CA PRO A 52 1.65 -7.93 14.48
C PRO A 52 1.16 -6.49 14.57
N VAL A 53 -0.13 -6.30 14.30
CA VAL A 53 -0.81 -5.00 14.40
C VAL A 53 -1.70 -4.96 15.63
N LEU A 54 -1.75 -3.80 16.28
CA LEU A 54 -2.67 -3.54 17.37
C LEU A 54 -3.88 -2.78 16.84
N SER A 55 -5.07 -3.16 17.31
CA SER A 55 -6.27 -2.38 17.04
C SER A 55 -6.25 -1.12 17.90
N ALA A 56 -6.17 0.05 17.28
CA ALA A 56 -6.08 1.32 17.99
C ALA A 56 -7.11 2.34 17.47
N TYR A 57 -7.61 3.19 18.37
CA TYR A 57 -8.50 4.29 18.01
C TYR A 57 -7.68 5.52 17.61
N ILE A 58 -7.17 5.51 16.38
CA ILE A 58 -6.41 6.64 15.82
C ILE A 58 -7.16 7.28 14.65
N GLY A 59 -6.96 8.58 14.47
CA GLY A 59 -7.31 9.26 13.22
C GLY A 59 -6.23 8.97 12.16
N VAL A 60 -6.63 8.70 10.93
CA VAL A 60 -5.69 8.57 9.80
C VAL A 60 -6.10 9.54 8.71
N CYS A 61 -5.18 10.42 8.31
CA CYS A 61 -5.37 11.36 7.20
C CYS A 61 -4.61 10.85 5.98
N ILE A 62 -5.35 10.32 5.01
CA ILE A 62 -4.81 9.80 3.74
C ILE A 62 -5.17 10.79 2.65
N PRO A 63 -4.22 11.22 1.80
CA PRO A 63 -4.52 12.10 0.69
C PRO A 63 -5.40 11.37 -0.32
N ASN A 64 -6.32 12.11 -0.94
CA ASN A 64 -6.99 11.62 -2.14
C ASN A 64 -5.95 11.47 -3.24
N ILE A 65 -5.84 10.27 -3.79
CA ILE A 65 -4.84 9.92 -4.78
C ILE A 65 -5.58 9.37 -6.00
N SER A 66 -5.20 9.84 -7.18
CA SER A 66 -5.51 9.20 -8.45
C SER A 66 -4.18 8.97 -9.16
N MET A 67 -3.91 7.71 -9.50
CA MET A 67 -2.73 7.29 -10.22
C MET A 67 -3.14 6.64 -11.51
N ASP A 68 -2.56 7.12 -12.60
CA ASP A 68 -2.61 6.52 -13.92
C ASP A 68 -1.19 6.10 -14.29
N ILE A 69 -0.93 4.79 -14.25
CA ILE A 69 0.40 4.21 -14.39
C ILE A 69 0.44 3.34 -15.63
N HIS A 70 1.28 3.75 -16.58
CA HIS A 70 1.67 2.94 -17.72
C HIS A 70 3.06 2.35 -17.45
N ILE A 71 3.14 1.03 -17.37
CA ILE A 71 4.39 0.32 -17.10
C ILE A 71 4.78 -0.47 -18.35
N ASN A 72 5.98 -0.23 -18.83
CA ASN A 72 6.63 -1.07 -19.82
C ASN A 72 7.58 -2.02 -19.08
N LEU A 73 7.22 -3.30 -19.01
CA LEU A 73 7.99 -4.31 -18.28
C LEU A 73 9.06 -4.98 -19.15
N ILE A 74 9.17 -4.61 -20.42
CA ILE A 74 10.06 -5.28 -21.38
C ILE A 74 11.52 -5.25 -20.90
N GLU A 75 12.02 -4.09 -20.46
CA GLU A 75 13.40 -3.96 -19.97
C GLU A 75 13.62 -4.74 -18.67
N SER A 76 12.65 -4.68 -17.75
CA SER A 76 12.70 -5.45 -16.51
C SER A 76 12.73 -6.96 -16.75
N LEU A 77 11.94 -7.45 -17.71
CA LEU A 77 11.92 -8.86 -18.11
C LEU A 77 13.21 -9.28 -18.82
N LYS A 78 13.82 -8.40 -19.63
CA LYS A 78 15.13 -8.67 -20.24
C LYS A 78 16.23 -8.81 -19.19
N LEU A 79 16.28 -7.90 -18.21
CA LEU A 79 17.22 -7.99 -17.09
C LEU A 79 17.03 -9.28 -16.30
N LEU A 80 15.77 -9.70 -16.08
CA LEU A 80 15.46 -10.97 -15.44
C LEU A 80 15.98 -12.15 -16.28
N ASN A 81 15.73 -12.15 -17.59
CA ASN A 81 16.19 -13.17 -18.52
C ASN A 81 17.73 -13.31 -18.52
N ASP A 82 18.44 -12.17 -18.52
CA ASP A 82 19.90 -12.17 -18.52
C ASP A 82 20.47 -12.78 -17.23
N LEU A 83 19.79 -12.57 -16.09
CA LEU A 83 20.16 -13.22 -14.83
C LEU A 83 19.97 -14.74 -14.91
N TYR A 84 18.83 -15.21 -15.41
CA TYR A 84 18.53 -16.64 -15.51
C TYR A 84 19.29 -17.39 -16.61
N SER A 85 19.68 -16.70 -17.69
CA SER A 85 20.49 -17.27 -18.77
C SER A 85 21.88 -17.75 -18.30
N LYS A 86 22.38 -17.20 -17.19
CA LYS A 86 23.64 -17.63 -16.57
C LYS A 86 23.53 -18.96 -15.83
N ASP A 87 22.31 -19.39 -15.52
CA ASP A 87 22.01 -20.59 -14.73
C ASP A 87 21.56 -21.80 -15.60
N ASN A 88 21.72 -21.74 -16.93
CA ASN A 88 21.42 -22.82 -17.90
C ASN A 88 19.94 -23.26 -17.99
N SER A 89 18.96 -22.44 -17.61
CA SER A 89 17.52 -22.74 -17.76
C SER A 89 17.00 -22.36 -19.16
N HIS A 90 17.29 -23.19 -20.17
CA HIS A 90 16.92 -22.92 -21.57
C HIS A 90 15.41 -22.73 -21.83
N GLU A 91 14.53 -23.46 -21.13
CA GLU A 91 13.07 -23.35 -21.29
C GLU A 91 12.51 -22.02 -20.76
N LEU A 92 12.95 -21.58 -19.58
CA LEU A 92 12.52 -20.32 -18.96
C LEU A 92 12.92 -19.11 -19.82
N ASN A 93 14.08 -19.18 -20.46
CA ASN A 93 14.55 -18.10 -21.33
C ASN A 93 13.70 -17.91 -22.60
N GLN A 94 13.10 -18.98 -23.14
CA GLN A 94 12.19 -18.87 -24.28
C GLN A 94 10.87 -18.22 -23.90
N GLU A 95 10.30 -18.59 -22.75
CA GLU A 95 9.05 -18.00 -22.26
C GLU A 95 9.21 -16.51 -21.94
N ILE A 96 10.30 -16.13 -21.26
CA ILE A 96 10.58 -14.72 -20.95
C ILE A 96 10.82 -13.93 -22.25
N HIS A 97 11.53 -14.50 -23.23
CA HIS A 97 11.77 -13.83 -24.51
C HIS A 97 10.45 -13.53 -25.24
N LEU A 98 9.52 -14.50 -25.30
CA LEU A 98 8.19 -14.32 -25.90
C LEU A 98 7.33 -13.31 -25.11
N ALA A 99 7.36 -13.36 -23.78
CA ALA A 99 6.63 -12.41 -22.92
C ALA A 99 7.16 -10.98 -23.05
N SER A 100 8.48 -10.82 -23.25
CA SER A 100 9.14 -9.52 -23.38
C SER A 100 8.80 -8.74 -24.65
N ALA A 101 8.12 -9.34 -25.64
CA ALA A 101 7.74 -8.63 -26.85
C ALA A 101 6.55 -7.68 -26.66
N HIS A 102 5.67 -7.93 -25.68
CA HIS A 102 4.36 -7.26 -25.58
C HIS A 102 3.92 -6.92 -24.14
N CYS A 103 4.84 -6.90 -23.16
CA CYS A 103 4.47 -6.68 -21.76
C CYS A 103 4.25 -5.20 -21.41
N LEU A 104 3.08 -4.68 -21.78
CA LEU A 104 2.59 -3.35 -21.39
C LEU A 104 1.46 -3.52 -20.35
N GLY A 105 1.66 -2.91 -19.18
CA GLY A 105 0.65 -2.82 -18.14
C GLY A 105 0.06 -1.42 -18.06
N HIS A 106 -1.26 -1.33 -17.91
CA HIS A 106 -1.96 -0.08 -17.61
C HIS A 106 -2.76 -0.27 -16.32
N PHE A 107 -2.47 0.55 -15.32
CA PHE A 107 -3.08 0.48 -14.00
C PHE A 107 -3.64 1.85 -13.62
N ILE A 108 -4.90 1.85 -13.20
CA ILE A 108 -5.56 3.02 -12.66
C ILE A 108 -5.89 2.72 -11.19
N LEU A 109 -5.37 3.54 -10.27
CA LEU A 109 -5.68 3.46 -8.85
C LEU A 109 -6.26 4.78 -8.35
N ASP A 110 -7.51 4.71 -7.90
CA ASP A 110 -8.19 5.80 -7.22
C ASP A 110 -8.36 5.47 -5.73
N MET A 111 -7.65 6.19 -4.87
CA MET A 111 -7.89 6.21 -3.42
C MET A 111 -8.64 7.49 -3.06
N LYS A 112 -9.92 7.35 -2.76
CA LYS A 112 -10.78 8.45 -2.33
C LYS A 112 -11.41 8.07 -0.99
N THR A 113 -11.43 9.00 -0.05
CA THR A 113 -12.29 8.85 1.13
C THR A 113 -13.70 9.21 0.74
N ASP A 114 -14.56 8.20 0.57
CA ASP A 114 -15.99 8.45 0.56
C ASP A 114 -16.40 9.03 1.91
N LYS A 115 -17.36 9.96 1.90
CA LYS A 115 -18.04 10.40 3.11
C LYS A 115 -18.89 9.24 3.63
N LEU A 116 -18.25 8.26 4.27
CA LEU A 116 -18.97 7.18 4.92
C LEU A 116 -19.83 7.81 6.02
N LYS A 117 -21.15 7.67 5.91
CA LYS A 117 -22.08 8.01 7.00
C LYS A 117 -21.57 7.29 8.24
N ARG A 118 -21.16 8.05 9.28
CA ARG A 118 -20.75 7.49 10.56
C ARG A 118 -21.78 6.43 10.95
N SER A 119 -21.39 5.16 11.01
CA SER A 119 -22.23 4.16 11.63
C SER A 119 -22.32 4.57 13.10
N THR A 120 -23.50 5.02 13.52
CA THR A 120 -23.84 5.16 14.92
C THR A 120 -23.98 3.76 15.50
N THR A 121 -22.86 3.09 15.75
CA THR A 121 -22.86 1.94 16.65
C THR A 121 -23.05 2.50 18.05
N SER A 122 -24.28 2.39 18.55
CA SER A 122 -24.65 2.65 19.94
C SER A 122 -23.81 1.74 20.85
N SER A 123 -22.74 2.29 21.42
CA SER A 123 -21.97 1.63 22.47
C SER A 123 -22.70 1.81 23.80
N ASN A 124 -23.56 0.87 24.16
CA ASN A 124 -23.90 0.64 25.55
C ASN A 124 -22.70 -0.06 26.21
N CYS A 125 -21.69 0.74 26.57
CA CYS A 125 -20.58 0.30 27.40
C CYS A 125 -20.50 1.31 28.54
N PHE A 126 -20.66 0.85 29.78
CA PHE A 126 -20.38 1.66 30.96
C PHE A 126 -18.91 2.11 30.89
N HIS A 127 -18.68 3.35 30.46
CA HIS A 127 -17.41 4.04 30.69
C HIS A 127 -17.55 4.74 32.03
N SER A 128 -16.93 4.16 33.06
CA SER A 128 -16.52 4.93 34.23
C SER A 128 -15.70 6.12 33.73
N ILE A 129 -16.25 7.31 33.95
CA ILE A 129 -15.66 8.60 33.65
C ILE A 129 -14.36 8.71 34.43
N ASP A 130 -13.23 8.54 33.75
CA ASP A 130 -11.95 9.13 34.14
C ASP A 130 -10.88 8.90 33.06
N ILE A 131 -11.04 9.50 31.87
CA ILE A 131 -9.90 9.82 31.01
C ILE A 131 -10.23 11.10 30.23
N SER A 132 -9.48 12.16 30.50
CA SER A 132 -9.38 13.36 29.65
C SER A 132 -9.32 12.97 28.17
N PRO A 133 -10.09 13.58 27.25
CA PRO A 133 -9.92 13.32 25.82
C PRO A 133 -8.68 14.09 25.36
N THR A 134 -7.48 13.62 25.73
CA THR A 134 -6.29 13.93 24.97
C THR A 134 -6.59 13.53 23.53
N ALA A 135 -6.59 14.50 22.62
CA ALA A 135 -7.04 14.34 21.24
C ALA A 135 -6.60 12.98 20.64
N PRO A 136 -7.48 12.29 19.89
CA PRO A 136 -7.12 11.00 19.30
C PRO A 136 -5.84 11.20 18.48
N TRP A 137 -4.86 10.32 18.67
CA TRP A 137 -3.60 10.40 17.93
C TRP A 137 -3.94 10.39 16.44
N VAL A 138 -3.44 11.37 15.69
CA VAL A 138 -3.69 11.50 14.26
C VAL A 138 -2.42 11.19 13.50
N LEU A 139 -2.51 10.26 12.56
CA LEU A 139 -1.41 9.88 11.69
C LEU A 139 -1.66 10.44 10.29
N PHE A 140 -0.73 11.28 9.82
CA PHE A 140 -0.80 11.92 8.51
C PHE A 140 0.06 11.17 7.50
N VAL A 141 -0.54 10.69 6.41
CA VAL A 141 0.15 10.08 5.27
C VAL A 141 0.59 11.19 4.30
N ASN A 142 1.55 12.01 4.72
CA ASN A 142 1.93 13.27 4.05
C ASN A 142 3.35 13.26 3.47
N ARG A 143 3.94 12.08 3.29
CA ARG A 143 5.32 11.87 2.84
C ARG A 143 5.40 10.57 2.05
N PRO A 144 6.52 10.28 1.36
CA PRO A 144 6.62 9.07 0.55
C PRO A 144 6.27 7.81 1.34
N PHE A 145 5.46 6.94 0.75
CA PHE A 145 4.96 5.72 1.41
C PHE A 145 4.82 4.56 0.43
N LEU A 146 4.85 3.34 0.96
CA LEU A 146 4.53 2.12 0.23
C LEU A 146 3.07 1.76 0.49
N PHE A 147 2.36 1.31 -0.53
CA PHE A 147 1.02 0.75 -0.39
C PHE A 147 0.94 -0.64 -1.01
N LEU A 148 0.09 -1.47 -0.40
CA LEU A 148 -0.24 -2.79 -0.89
C LEU A 148 -1.74 -3.01 -0.86
N ILE A 149 -2.26 -3.69 -1.87
CA ILE A 149 -3.58 -4.31 -1.84
C ILE A 149 -3.35 -5.81 -1.70
N ALA A 150 -3.86 -6.40 -0.64
CA ALA A 150 -3.64 -7.80 -0.32
C ALA A 150 -4.95 -8.54 -0.04
N HIS A 151 -4.96 -9.85 -0.29
CA HIS A 151 -6.00 -10.78 0.12
C HIS A 151 -5.36 -11.93 0.89
N GLY A 152 -5.65 -12.07 2.18
CA GLY A 152 -4.90 -12.98 3.05
C GLY A 152 -3.41 -12.61 3.04
N ASP A 153 -2.57 -13.57 2.62
CA ASP A 153 -1.12 -13.42 2.46
C ASP A 153 -0.70 -13.07 1.02
N ASP A 154 -1.64 -13.06 0.05
CA ASP A 154 -1.36 -12.79 -1.35
C ASP A 154 -1.39 -11.29 -1.69
N TYR A 155 -0.47 -10.85 -2.53
CA TYR A 155 -0.39 -9.46 -3.01
C TYR A 155 -1.09 -9.30 -4.36
N LEU A 156 -2.11 -8.47 -4.39
CA LEU A 156 -2.81 -8.10 -5.62
C LEU A 156 -2.14 -6.91 -6.30
N LEU A 157 -1.63 -5.96 -5.51
CA LEU A 157 -0.94 -4.78 -6.01
C LEU A 157 0.09 -4.31 -4.98
N ILE A 158 1.27 -3.92 -5.47
CA ILE A 158 2.31 -3.25 -4.67
C ILE A 158 2.73 -2.00 -5.44
N GLY A 159 2.78 -0.88 -4.75
CA GLY A 159 3.27 0.37 -5.33
C GLY A 159 3.78 1.32 -4.27
N HIS A 160 4.49 2.36 -4.69
CA HIS A 160 4.94 3.42 -3.81
C HIS A 160 4.46 4.78 -4.33
N MET A 161 4.16 5.68 -3.41
CA MET A 161 3.84 7.08 -3.69
C MET A 161 5.02 7.92 -3.24
N LEU A 162 5.73 8.58 -4.17
CA LEU A 162 6.83 9.51 -3.83
C LEU A 162 6.33 10.94 -3.58
N GLY A 163 5.10 11.24 -3.99
CA GLY A 163 4.46 12.53 -3.84
C GLY A 163 3.33 12.67 -4.86
N PRO A 164 2.21 13.31 -4.50
CA PRO A 164 1.15 13.57 -5.47
C PRO A 164 1.72 14.43 -6.60
N LYS A 165 1.51 14.01 -7.86
CA LYS A 165 1.70 14.92 -8.99
C LYS A 165 0.69 16.04 -8.83
N ILE A 166 1.16 17.22 -8.43
CA ILE A 166 0.36 18.44 -8.55
C ILE A 166 0.23 18.65 -10.06
N SER A 167 -0.92 18.33 -10.63
CA SER A 167 -1.25 18.85 -11.95
C SER A 167 -1.16 20.36 -11.82
N GLN A 168 -0.17 20.97 -12.46
CA GLN A 168 -0.22 22.40 -12.69
C GLN A 168 -1.41 22.60 -13.60
N ASP A 169 -2.57 22.90 -13.03
CA ASP A 169 -3.68 23.45 -13.77
C ASP A 169 -3.13 24.69 -14.46
N LYS A 170 -2.89 24.56 -15.77
CA LYS A 170 -2.71 25.70 -16.66
C LYS A 170 -4.01 26.49 -16.54
N LYS A 171 -4.03 27.48 -15.65
CA LYS A 171 -4.93 28.62 -15.75
C LYS A 171 -4.72 29.19 -17.15
N SER A 172 -5.65 28.84 -18.03
CA SER A 172 -5.82 29.41 -19.36
C SER A 172 -6.81 30.56 -19.21
#